data_AF-A0A5N3XSK8-F1
#
_entry.id   AF-A0A5N3XSK8-F1
#
_cell.length_a   1.000
_cell.length_b   1.000
_cell.length_c   1.000
_cell.angle_alpha   90.00
_cell.angle_beta   90.00
_cell.angle_gamma   90.00
#
_symmetry.space_group_name_H-M   'P 1'
#
loop_
_entity.id
_entity.type
_entity.pdbx_description
1 polymer ?
#
loop_
_entity_poly.entity_id
_entity_poly.type
_entity_poly.pdbx_seq_one_letter_code
_entity_poly.pdbx_strand_id
1 'polypeptide(L)'
;GFSKVAQAVADPLPPGGPSAALGWGWMGTPTPVPMEVYSEESFLLSVHVGFDDLQVCADPGVPENGFRTPSGGVFFESSVTRFHCQDGFKLKGSTKRLCMKHVNGTLGWIPSDKPVCVQEGCLRPLASSNGYVNISEFQTAFPVGTVISYHCFPGFKLEGSEYLECLHNLIWSSSPPRCLALEAWSSAMKQYLKQPDIKLASPVLRLKGDER
;
A
#
# COMPACT_ATOMS: atom_id res chain seq x y z
N GLY A 1 57.64 -6.90 9.81
CA GLY A 1 58.28 -5.66 10.26
C GLY A 1 57.24 -4.80 10.93
N PHE A 2 57.32 -4.69 12.25
CA PHE A 2 56.44 -3.87 13.09
C PHE A 2 56.88 -2.40 13.07
N SER A 3 55.93 -1.48 13.01
CA SER A 3 55.90 -0.17 13.72
C SER A 3 54.85 0.75 13.08
N LYS A 4 54.06 1.56 13.79
CA LYS A 4 53.80 1.78 15.22
C LYS A 4 52.60 2.72 15.25
N VAL A 5 51.55 2.39 15.99
CA VAL A 5 50.45 3.32 16.33
C VAL A 5 50.90 4.10 17.58
N ALA A 6 50.79 5.43 17.52
CA ALA A 6 51.18 6.32 18.59
C ALA A 6 50.23 6.20 19.79
N GLN A 7 50.80 6.11 20.99
CA GLN A 7 50.11 6.00 22.26
C GLN A 7 50.41 7.28 23.04
N ALA A 8 49.39 8.09 23.30
CA ALA A 8 49.50 9.28 24.13
C ALA A 8 49.51 8.85 25.60
N VAL A 9 50.61 9.13 26.28
CA VAL A 9 50.79 8.94 27.72
C VAL A 9 50.53 10.30 28.37
N ALA A 10 49.59 10.36 29.31
CA ALA A 10 49.34 11.54 30.12
C ALA A 10 50.34 11.59 31.29
N ASP A 11 50.95 12.77 31.48
CA ASP A 11 51.93 13.08 32.51
C ASP A 11 51.33 13.05 33.94
N PRO A 12 52.11 12.67 34.96
CA PRO A 12 51.70 12.70 36.37
C PRO A 12 51.85 14.10 37.02
N LEU A 13 50.84 14.48 37.80
CA LEU A 13 50.81 15.68 38.66
C LEU A 13 51.72 15.53 39.92
N PRO A 14 52.17 16.64 40.53
CA PRO A 14 53.31 16.68 41.46
C PRO A 14 52.93 16.38 42.94
N PRO A 15 53.90 15.99 43.80
CA PRO A 15 53.67 15.72 45.21
C PRO A 15 53.88 16.97 46.09
N GLY A 16 52.98 17.18 47.05
CA GLY A 16 53.17 18.06 48.20
C GLY A 16 53.23 17.24 49.49
N GLY A 17 54.20 17.53 50.38
CA GLY A 17 54.22 17.05 51.78
C GLY A 17 53.91 18.21 52.75
N PRO A 18 54.26 18.14 54.06
CA PRO A 18 54.40 16.98 54.95
C PRO A 18 53.68 17.11 56.33
N SER A 19 53.65 15.98 57.06
CA SER A 19 53.50 15.65 58.50
C SER A 19 53.13 16.65 59.62
N ALA A 20 52.30 16.12 60.54
CA ALA A 20 52.27 16.21 62.04
C ALA A 20 50.80 16.41 62.51
N ALA A 21 50.25 15.86 63.60
CA ALA A 21 50.77 15.25 64.81
C ALA A 21 49.71 14.33 65.47
N LEU A 22 50.16 13.59 66.48
CA LEU A 22 49.46 12.63 67.34
C LEU A 22 48.37 13.26 68.23
N GLY A 23 47.32 12.48 68.57
CA GLY A 23 46.38 12.77 69.65
C GLY A 23 45.55 11.54 70.04
N TRP A 24 45.65 11.14 71.30
CA TRP A 24 45.06 9.94 71.90
C TRP A 24 43.63 10.21 72.42
N GLY A 25 42.75 9.20 72.44
CA GLY A 25 41.61 9.23 73.37
C GLY A 25 40.38 8.37 73.03
N TRP A 26 40.20 7.36 73.87
CA TRP A 26 38.94 6.77 74.36
C TRP A 26 38.31 5.57 73.64
N MET A 27 38.17 4.53 74.47
CA MET A 27 37.50 3.26 74.25
C MET A 27 35.98 3.49 74.24
N GLY A 28 35.31 2.99 73.20
CA GLY A 28 33.86 2.93 73.09
C GLY A 28 33.49 1.65 72.35
N THR A 29 32.61 0.86 72.97
CA THR A 29 32.13 -0.46 72.53
C THR A 29 31.64 -0.50 71.07
N PRO A 30 31.80 -1.62 70.34
CA PRO A 30 31.23 -1.74 68.99
C PRO A 30 29.73 -2.00 69.12
N THR A 31 28.90 -1.00 68.79
CA THR A 31 27.52 -1.26 68.39
C THR A 31 27.52 -1.64 66.91
N PRO A 32 26.78 -2.68 66.48
CA PRO A 32 26.64 -2.99 65.07
C PRO A 32 25.74 -1.93 64.43
N VAL A 33 26.32 -1.06 63.61
CA VAL A 33 25.57 -0.27 62.63
C VAL A 33 25.02 -1.20 61.56
N PRO A 34 23.73 -1.08 61.17
CA PRO A 34 23.19 -1.89 60.09
C PRO A 34 23.91 -1.56 58.79
N MET A 35 24.26 -2.61 58.06
CA MET A 35 24.82 -2.54 56.71
C MET A 35 23.77 -1.91 55.80
N GLU A 36 23.89 -0.62 55.49
CA GLU A 36 23.15 -0.03 54.38
C GLU A 36 23.64 -0.70 53.10
N VAL A 37 22.82 -1.63 52.61
CA VAL A 37 22.92 -2.18 51.27
C VAL A 37 22.66 -1.00 50.33
N TYR A 38 23.71 -0.32 49.89
CA TYR A 38 23.62 0.56 48.74
C TYR A 38 23.34 -0.33 47.54
N SER A 39 22.11 -0.20 47.04
CA SER A 39 21.63 -0.85 45.84
C SER A 39 22.47 -0.40 44.66
N GLU A 40 23.16 -1.33 43.99
CA GLU A 40 23.72 -1.18 42.64
C GLU A 40 22.57 -1.13 41.61
N GLU A 41 21.60 -0.25 41.82
CA GLU A 41 20.55 0.02 40.86
C GLU A 41 20.83 1.42 40.30
N SER A 42 21.15 1.45 39.00
CA SER A 42 20.77 2.56 38.12
C SER A 42 21.69 3.78 38.08
N PHE A 43 22.96 3.61 37.72
CA PHE A 43 23.71 4.67 37.01
C PHE A 43 24.26 4.22 35.64
N LEU A 44 23.69 3.17 35.06
CA LEU A 44 23.60 3.15 33.61
C LEU A 44 22.51 4.17 33.26
N LEU A 45 22.91 5.37 32.87
CA LEU A 45 22.13 6.15 31.92
C LEU A 45 21.98 5.25 30.69
N SER A 46 20.98 4.39 30.72
CA SER A 46 20.45 3.71 29.57
C SER A 46 19.90 4.83 28.70
N VAL A 47 20.77 5.41 27.87
CA VAL A 47 20.31 6.02 26.64
C VAL A 47 19.66 4.87 25.89
N HIS A 48 18.38 4.67 26.16
CA HIS A 48 17.50 4.06 25.21
C HIS A 48 17.56 5.01 24.03
N VAL A 49 18.51 4.78 23.12
CA VAL A 49 18.31 5.21 21.74
C VAL A 49 17.21 4.28 21.25
N GLY A 50 15.99 4.57 21.70
CA GLY A 50 14.80 3.96 21.16
C GLY A 50 14.83 4.26 19.68
N PHE A 51 14.53 3.24 18.88
CA PHE A 51 14.40 3.40 17.44
C PHE A 51 13.34 4.48 17.07
N ASP A 52 12.51 4.88 18.04
CA ASP A 52 11.52 5.96 17.99
C ASP A 52 12.07 7.41 18.03
N ASP A 53 13.36 7.64 18.32
CA ASP A 53 13.95 9.00 18.32
C ASP A 53 14.59 9.41 16.98
N LEU A 54 14.59 8.51 15.99
CA LEU A 54 15.08 8.86 14.66
C LEU A 54 13.97 9.57 13.89
N GLN A 55 14.07 10.90 13.81
CA GLN A 55 13.13 11.72 13.05
C GLN A 55 13.23 11.38 11.54
N VAL A 56 12.35 10.50 11.05
CA VAL A 56 12.29 10.02 9.66
C VAL A 56 10.87 10.08 9.10
N CYS A 57 10.74 10.12 7.77
CA CYS A 57 9.47 9.88 7.11
C CYS A 57 9.13 8.38 7.09
N ALA A 58 7.86 8.07 7.30
CA ALA A 58 7.32 6.73 7.07
C ALA A 58 7.55 6.27 5.62
N ASP A 59 7.48 4.96 5.34
CA ASP A 59 7.60 4.49 3.95
C ASP A 59 6.48 5.10 3.08
N PRO A 60 6.81 5.76 1.96
CA PRO A 60 5.82 6.44 1.11
C PRO A 60 4.92 5.47 0.32
N GLY A 61 5.15 4.16 0.42
CA GLY A 61 4.49 3.10 -0.33
C GLY A 61 4.96 3.03 -1.78
N VAL A 62 4.44 2.04 -2.51
CA VAL A 62 4.60 1.90 -3.95
C VAL A 62 3.20 1.86 -4.57
N PRO A 63 2.93 2.60 -5.66
CA PRO A 63 1.67 2.50 -6.37
C PRO A 63 1.51 1.10 -6.99
N GLU A 64 0.28 0.60 -7.02
CA GLU A 64 -0.06 -0.62 -7.77
C GLU A 64 0.28 -0.44 -9.25
N ASN A 65 0.79 -1.48 -9.92
CA ASN A 65 1.30 -1.42 -11.30
C ASN A 65 2.38 -0.34 -11.53
N GLY A 66 3.16 -0.04 -10.50
CA GLY A 66 4.24 0.93 -10.57
C GLY A 66 5.44 0.57 -9.69
N PHE A 67 6.44 1.44 -9.74
CA PHE A 67 7.68 1.32 -8.97
C PHE A 67 8.16 2.69 -8.50
N ARG A 68 9.12 2.66 -7.59
CA ARG A 68 9.59 3.85 -6.86
C ARG A 68 11.11 3.90 -6.85
N THR A 69 11.65 5.11 -6.85
CA THR A 69 13.09 5.37 -6.70
C THR A 69 13.33 6.37 -5.56
N PRO A 70 14.09 5.99 -4.52
CA PRO A 70 14.68 4.68 -4.27
C PRO A 70 13.62 3.61 -3.90
N SER A 71 13.89 2.34 -4.20
CA SER A 71 12.97 1.21 -3.94
C SER A 71 12.80 0.91 -2.45
N GLY A 72 13.78 1.28 -1.62
CA GLY A 72 13.75 1.13 -0.17
C GLY A 72 14.77 2.05 0.50
N GLY A 73 14.79 2.03 1.83
CA GLY A 73 15.74 2.80 2.64
C GLY A 73 15.05 3.60 3.75
N VAL A 74 15.86 4.30 4.52
CA VAL A 74 15.41 5.24 5.55
C VAL A 74 15.33 6.63 4.93
N PHE A 75 14.23 7.34 5.14
CA PHE A 75 13.95 8.64 4.52
C PHE A 75 14.10 9.77 5.55
N PHE A 76 15.17 10.54 5.41
CA PHE A 76 15.42 11.72 6.25
C PHE A 76 14.74 12.97 5.67
N GLU A 77 14.75 14.06 6.43
CA GLU A 77 14.35 15.38 5.92
C GLU A 77 15.04 15.69 4.60
N SER A 78 14.31 16.30 3.66
CA SER A 78 14.70 16.59 2.28
C SER A 78 14.85 15.39 1.33
N SER A 79 14.59 14.16 1.79
CA SER A 79 14.58 12.98 0.91
C SER A 79 13.51 13.10 -0.18
N VAL A 80 13.90 12.80 -1.42
CA VAL A 80 13.02 12.83 -2.59
C VAL A 80 12.77 11.42 -3.08
N THR A 81 11.49 11.11 -3.22
CA THR A 81 11.03 9.85 -3.78
C THR A 81 10.35 10.12 -5.12
N ARG A 82 10.78 9.42 -6.17
CA ARG A 82 10.16 9.48 -7.50
C ARG A 82 9.36 8.23 -7.76
N PHE A 83 8.24 8.38 -8.46
CA PHE A 83 7.33 7.31 -8.80
C PHE A 83 7.22 7.15 -10.31
N HIS A 84 7.12 5.90 -10.72
CA HIS A 84 7.03 5.49 -12.11
C HIS A 84 5.95 4.40 -12.25
N CYS A 85 5.34 4.31 -13.41
CA CYS A 85 4.35 3.27 -13.71
C CYS A 85 4.94 2.25 -14.68
N GLN A 86 4.42 1.03 -14.64
CA GLN A 86 4.70 0.02 -15.65
C GLN A 86 4.13 0.43 -17.01
N ASP A 87 4.61 -0.23 -18.07
CA ASP A 87 4.15 0.04 -19.43
C ASP A 87 2.63 -0.13 -19.55
N GLY A 88 1.96 0.81 -20.23
CA GLY A 88 0.51 0.86 -20.34
C GLY A 88 -0.22 1.59 -19.20
N PHE A 89 0.48 2.00 -18.15
CA PHE A 89 -0.07 2.80 -17.06
C PHE A 89 0.48 4.23 -17.05
N LYS A 90 -0.36 5.18 -16.66
CA LYS A 90 0.01 6.60 -16.48
C LYS A 90 -0.13 7.00 -15.03
N LEU A 91 0.83 7.81 -14.58
CA LEU A 91 0.86 8.27 -13.19
C LEU A 91 -0.11 9.44 -13.00
N LYS A 92 -1.08 9.25 -12.10
CA LYS A 92 -2.03 10.28 -11.67
C LYS A 92 -1.65 10.78 -10.28
N GLY A 93 -1.50 12.10 -10.15
CA GLY A 93 -1.01 12.76 -8.94
C GLY A 93 0.43 13.23 -9.08
N SER A 94 1.15 13.39 -7.96
CA SER A 94 2.52 13.90 -7.98
C SER A 94 3.54 12.82 -8.32
N THR A 95 4.36 13.07 -9.35
CA THR A 95 5.46 12.18 -9.79
C THR A 95 6.60 12.08 -8.78
N LYS A 96 6.68 13.04 -7.86
CA LYS A 96 7.67 13.10 -6.78
C LYS A 96 7.01 13.49 -5.47
N ARG A 97 7.54 12.96 -4.37
CA ARG A 97 7.18 13.36 -3.01
C ARG A 97 8.44 13.72 -2.25
N LEU A 98 8.36 14.77 -1.44
CA LEU A 98 9.47 15.29 -0.65
C LEU A 98 9.17 15.07 0.83
N CYS A 99 10.12 14.51 1.57
CA CYS A 99 10.05 14.42 3.01
C CYS A 99 10.40 15.78 3.63
N MET A 100 9.46 16.43 4.31
CA MET A 100 9.65 17.73 4.95
C MET A 100 9.17 17.73 6.39
N LYS A 101 9.73 18.61 7.20
CA LYS A 101 9.27 18.86 8.57
C LYS A 101 8.01 19.71 8.56
N HIS A 102 6.95 19.17 9.14
CA HIS A 102 5.70 19.87 9.38
C HIS A 102 5.85 20.84 10.55
N VAL A 103 4.89 21.76 10.67
CA VAL A 103 4.88 22.83 11.70
C VAL A 103 4.83 22.27 13.13
N ASN A 104 4.23 21.09 13.32
CA ASN A 104 4.18 20.37 14.60
C ASN A 104 5.52 19.68 14.98
N GLY A 105 6.56 19.83 14.16
CA GLY A 105 7.86 19.23 14.38
C GLY A 105 8.01 17.79 13.87
N THR A 106 6.98 17.16 13.28
CA THR A 106 7.07 15.79 12.71
C THR A 106 7.47 15.81 11.24
N LEU A 107 8.18 14.79 10.76
CA LEU A 107 8.43 14.63 9.31
C LEU A 107 7.24 13.98 8.61
N GLY A 108 6.97 14.43 7.39
CA GLY A 108 5.92 13.88 6.54
C GLY A 108 6.16 14.15 5.06
N TRP A 109 5.42 13.42 4.23
CA TRP A 109 5.54 13.51 2.78
C TRP A 109 4.64 14.59 2.21
N ILE A 110 5.21 15.42 1.33
CA ILE A 110 4.50 16.46 0.60
C ILE A 110 4.59 16.19 -0.91
N PRO A 111 3.43 16.10 -1.61
CA PRO A 111 2.07 16.07 -1.06
C PRO A 111 1.82 14.81 -0.21
N SER A 112 0.80 14.85 0.65
CA SER A 112 0.38 13.74 1.53
C SER A 112 -0.27 12.58 0.76
N ASP A 113 -0.83 12.87 -0.41
CA ASP A 113 -1.48 11.87 -1.24
C ASP A 113 -0.45 11.05 -2.02
N LYS A 114 -0.63 9.73 -2.01
CA LYS A 114 0.18 8.80 -2.80
C LYS A 114 -0.29 8.85 -4.26
N PRO A 115 0.63 8.96 -5.25
CA PRO A 115 0.24 8.84 -6.65
C PRO A 115 -0.33 7.45 -6.95
N VAL A 116 -1.16 7.37 -7.98
CA VAL A 116 -1.76 6.11 -8.45
C VAL A 116 -1.41 5.92 -9.91
N CYS A 117 -1.00 4.71 -10.29
CA CYS A 117 -0.84 4.34 -11.68
C CYS A 117 -2.20 3.87 -12.20
N VAL A 118 -2.78 4.66 -13.11
CA VAL A 118 -4.04 4.33 -13.75
C VAL A 118 -3.77 3.85 -15.16
N GLN A 119 -4.47 2.81 -15.58
CA GLN A 119 -4.45 2.40 -16.96
C GLN A 119 -5.26 3.41 -17.77
N GLU A 120 -4.58 4.19 -18.61
CA GLU A 120 -5.24 5.12 -19.53
C GLU A 120 -5.66 4.33 -20.76
N GLY A 121 -6.92 4.49 -21.15
CA GLY A 121 -7.52 3.62 -22.14
C GLY A 121 -8.99 3.92 -22.36
N CYS A 122 -9.58 3.19 -23.29
CA CYS A 122 -11.02 3.19 -23.48
C CYS A 122 -11.68 2.59 -22.24
N LEU A 123 -12.78 3.20 -21.81
CA LEU A 123 -13.58 2.66 -20.72
C LEU A 123 -14.21 1.33 -21.12
N ARG A 124 -14.50 0.49 -20.13
CA ARG A 124 -15.26 -0.75 -20.34
C ARG A 124 -16.51 -0.46 -21.17
N PRO A 125 -16.65 -1.10 -22.35
CA PRO A 125 -17.83 -0.90 -23.17
C PRO A 125 -19.01 -1.63 -22.54
N LEU A 126 -20.23 -1.15 -22.82
CA LEU A 126 -21.43 -1.77 -22.26
C LEU A 126 -21.55 -3.23 -22.74
N ALA A 127 -21.99 -4.08 -21.82
CA ALA A 127 -22.33 -5.46 -22.15
C ALA A 127 -23.49 -5.49 -23.16
N SER A 128 -23.37 -6.30 -24.20
CA SER A 128 -24.46 -6.53 -25.15
C SER A 128 -25.57 -7.32 -24.43
N SER A 129 -26.82 -6.87 -24.51
CA SER A 129 -27.97 -7.67 -24.06
C SER A 129 -28.01 -8.99 -24.84
N ASN A 130 -28.09 -10.13 -24.15
CA ASN A 130 -28.10 -11.47 -24.76
C ASN A 130 -26.80 -11.85 -25.52
N GLY A 131 -25.68 -11.31 -25.08
CA GLY A 131 -24.36 -11.69 -25.56
C GLY A 131 -23.30 -11.56 -24.48
N TYR A 132 -22.07 -11.87 -24.85
CA TYR A 132 -20.88 -11.73 -24.03
C TYR A 132 -19.75 -11.11 -24.84
N VAL A 133 -18.75 -10.60 -24.14
CA VAL A 133 -17.56 -9.96 -24.71
C VAL A 133 -16.34 -10.60 -24.07
N ASN A 134 -15.26 -10.77 -24.83
CA ASN A 134 -14.04 -11.46 -24.42
C ASN A 134 -13.14 -10.64 -23.47
N ILE A 135 -13.71 -10.10 -22.38
CA ILE A 135 -12.99 -9.24 -21.42
C ILE A 135 -13.15 -9.75 -19.99
N SER A 136 -12.13 -9.54 -19.16
CA SER A 136 -12.17 -9.88 -17.72
C SER A 136 -13.22 -9.04 -16.98
N GLU A 137 -13.88 -9.60 -15.97
CA GLU A 137 -14.91 -8.92 -15.18
C GLU A 137 -14.40 -7.67 -14.45
N PHE A 138 -13.14 -7.70 -13.99
CA PHE A 138 -12.54 -6.61 -13.21
C PHE A 138 -11.84 -5.55 -14.08
N GLN A 139 -11.73 -5.78 -15.39
CA GLN A 139 -11.05 -4.86 -16.29
C GLN A 139 -11.95 -3.67 -16.64
N THR A 140 -11.53 -2.47 -16.23
CA THR A 140 -12.29 -1.23 -16.41
C THR A 140 -11.71 -0.31 -17.49
N ALA A 141 -10.44 -0.51 -17.86
CA ALA A 141 -9.72 0.29 -18.84
C ALA A 141 -8.96 -0.60 -19.84
N PHE A 142 -8.96 -0.17 -21.10
CA PHE A 142 -8.39 -0.90 -22.23
C PHE A 142 -7.37 -0.01 -22.96
N PRO A 143 -6.08 -0.38 -23.02
CA PRO A 143 -5.05 0.46 -23.62
C PRO A 143 -5.29 0.64 -25.12
N VAL A 144 -4.75 1.73 -25.68
CA VAL A 144 -4.85 2.04 -27.12
C VAL A 144 -4.33 0.86 -27.96
N GLY A 145 -5.06 0.51 -29.02
CA GLY A 145 -4.79 -0.65 -29.88
C GLY A 145 -5.38 -1.96 -29.37
N THR A 146 -6.04 -1.97 -28.19
CA THR A 146 -6.75 -3.16 -27.73
C THR A 146 -7.96 -3.43 -28.61
N VAL A 147 -8.10 -4.68 -29.07
CA VAL A 147 -9.25 -5.15 -29.84
C VAL A 147 -10.04 -6.15 -29.00
N ILE A 148 -11.35 -5.93 -28.90
CA ILE A 148 -12.30 -6.82 -28.22
C ILE A 148 -13.30 -7.38 -29.22
N SER A 149 -13.83 -8.58 -28.93
CA SER A 149 -14.82 -9.26 -29.76
C SER A 149 -16.12 -9.49 -29.00
N TYR A 150 -17.23 -9.18 -29.65
CA TYR A 150 -18.57 -9.43 -29.17
C TYR A 150 -19.14 -10.72 -29.74
N HIS A 151 -19.81 -11.48 -28.90
CA HIS A 151 -20.44 -12.74 -29.27
C HIS A 151 -21.87 -12.78 -28.73
N CYS A 152 -22.80 -13.26 -29.53
CA CYS A 152 -24.19 -13.43 -29.11
C CYS A 152 -24.44 -14.84 -28.56
N PHE A 153 -25.39 -14.97 -27.64
CA PHE A 153 -25.85 -16.28 -27.20
C PHE A 153 -26.58 -17.02 -28.33
N PRO A 154 -26.67 -18.37 -28.27
CA PRO A 154 -27.41 -19.14 -29.26
C PRO A 154 -28.84 -18.64 -29.43
N GLY A 155 -29.29 -18.54 -30.69
CA GLY A 155 -30.61 -18.00 -31.02
C GLY A 155 -30.64 -16.48 -31.21
N PHE A 156 -29.51 -15.80 -31.09
CA PHE A 156 -29.36 -14.37 -31.36
C PHE A 156 -28.34 -14.11 -32.49
N LYS A 157 -28.56 -13.04 -33.24
CA LYS A 157 -27.67 -12.54 -34.30
C LYS A 157 -27.09 -11.19 -33.89
N LEU A 158 -25.80 -11.02 -34.15
CA LEU A 158 -25.09 -9.77 -33.92
C LEU A 158 -25.45 -8.74 -34.99
N GLU A 159 -25.85 -7.54 -34.54
CA GLU A 159 -26.11 -6.38 -35.37
C GLU A 159 -25.16 -5.25 -34.97
N GLY A 160 -24.28 -4.86 -35.90
CA GLY A 160 -23.22 -3.87 -35.67
C GLY A 160 -21.82 -4.46 -35.91
N SER A 161 -20.80 -3.82 -35.34
CA SER A 161 -19.42 -4.30 -35.44
C SER A 161 -19.17 -5.45 -34.46
N GLU A 162 -18.65 -6.57 -34.95
CA GLU A 162 -18.20 -7.68 -34.11
C GLU A 162 -16.95 -7.30 -33.29
N TYR A 163 -16.11 -6.42 -33.84
CA TYR A 163 -14.84 -6.02 -33.25
C TYR A 163 -14.84 -4.53 -32.91
N LEU A 164 -14.40 -4.21 -31.69
CA LEU A 164 -14.17 -2.83 -31.25
C LEU A 164 -12.68 -2.66 -30.97
N GLU A 165 -12.09 -1.60 -31.50
CA GLU A 165 -10.69 -1.23 -31.27
C GLU A 165 -10.63 0.04 -30.43
N CYS A 166 -9.77 0.07 -29.42
CA CYS A 166 -9.53 1.27 -28.64
C CYS A 166 -8.61 2.24 -29.40
N LEU A 167 -9.17 3.33 -29.88
CA LEU A 167 -8.44 4.33 -30.68
C LEU A 167 -7.57 5.22 -29.79
N HIS A 168 -6.62 5.94 -30.41
CA HIS A 168 -5.68 6.83 -29.73
C HIS A 168 -6.35 7.99 -28.96
N ASN A 169 -7.60 8.32 -29.29
CA ASN A 169 -8.42 9.32 -28.61
C ASN A 169 -9.15 8.75 -27.39
N LEU A 170 -8.83 7.53 -26.96
CA LEU A 170 -9.46 6.82 -25.83
C LEU A 170 -10.95 6.53 -26.04
N ILE A 171 -11.39 6.46 -27.31
CA ILE A 171 -12.75 6.13 -27.71
C ILE A 171 -12.72 4.84 -28.53
N TRP A 172 -13.75 4.01 -28.38
CA TRP A 172 -13.92 2.81 -29.20
C TRP A 172 -14.21 3.16 -30.66
N SER A 173 -13.69 2.35 -31.58
CA SER A 173 -13.87 2.53 -33.03
C SER A 173 -15.33 2.58 -33.48
N SER A 174 -16.22 1.89 -32.77
CA SER A 174 -17.67 1.89 -33.01
C SER A 174 -18.46 1.74 -31.70
N SER A 175 -19.77 1.97 -31.75
CA SER A 175 -20.67 1.67 -30.64
C SER A 175 -20.78 0.15 -30.40
N PRO A 176 -21.07 -0.30 -29.16
CA PRO A 176 -21.31 -1.71 -28.86
C PRO A 176 -22.44 -2.30 -29.72
N PRO A 177 -22.28 -3.51 -30.29
CA PRO A 177 -23.30 -4.15 -31.11
C PRO A 177 -24.46 -4.68 -30.26
N ARG A 178 -25.58 -4.99 -30.92
CA ARG A 178 -26.78 -5.56 -30.30
C ARG A 178 -26.97 -7.01 -30.73
N CYS A 179 -27.41 -7.86 -29.82
CA CYS A 179 -27.81 -9.23 -30.13
C CYS A 179 -29.33 -9.30 -30.26
N LEU A 180 -29.83 -9.49 -31.48
CA LEU A 180 -31.25 -9.59 -31.81
C LEU A 180 -31.68 -11.05 -31.91
N ALA A 181 -32.84 -11.39 -31.35
CA ALA A 181 -33.35 -12.75 -31.43
C ALA A 181 -33.62 -13.14 -32.89
N LEU A 182 -33.18 -14.33 -33.30
CA LEU A 182 -33.50 -14.89 -34.60
C LEU A 182 -34.99 -15.24 -34.67
N GLU A 183 -35.65 -14.95 -35.79
CA GLU A 183 -37.09 -15.21 -35.97
C GLU A 183 -37.47 -16.70 -35.79
N ALA A 184 -36.59 -17.61 -36.25
CA ALA A 184 -36.77 -19.04 -36.03
C ALA A 184 -36.70 -19.41 -34.54
N TRP A 185 -35.81 -18.77 -33.79
CA TRP A 185 -35.66 -18.98 -32.35
C TRP A 185 -36.82 -18.37 -31.57
N SER A 186 -37.25 -17.16 -31.92
CA SER A 186 -38.41 -16.50 -31.31
C SER A 186 -39.69 -17.32 -31.50
N SER A 187 -39.87 -17.92 -32.68
CA SER A 187 -41.01 -18.77 -33.02
C SER A 187 -40.99 -20.11 -32.29
N ALA A 188 -39.83 -20.79 -32.25
CA ALA A 188 -39.67 -22.04 -31.52
C ALA A 188 -39.90 -21.86 -30.01
N MET A 189 -39.40 -20.76 -29.43
CA MET A 189 -39.54 -20.49 -28.00
C MET A 189 -40.97 -20.10 -27.61
N LYS A 190 -41.70 -19.40 -28.50
CA LYS A 190 -43.15 -19.18 -28.36
C LYS A 190 -43.94 -20.49 -28.41
N GLN A 191 -43.53 -21.45 -29.23
CA GLN A 191 -44.15 -22.78 -29.28
C GLN A 191 -43.84 -23.61 -28.03
N TYR A 192 -42.61 -23.52 -27.51
CA TYR A 192 -42.17 -24.18 -26.28
C TYR A 192 -42.96 -23.69 -25.05
N LEU A 193 -43.13 -22.37 -24.90
CA LEU A 193 -43.92 -21.78 -23.80
C LEU A 193 -45.43 -22.08 -23.86
N LYS A 194 -45.95 -22.55 -24.99
CA LYS A 194 -47.34 -23.01 -25.11
C LYS A 194 -47.55 -24.45 -24.61
N GLN A 195 -46.48 -25.15 -24.20
CA GLN A 195 -46.61 -26.50 -23.63
C GLN A 195 -47.29 -26.43 -22.25
N PRO A 196 -48.30 -27.28 -21.98
CA PRO A 196 -49.10 -27.23 -20.76
C PRO A 196 -48.32 -27.54 -19.47
N ASP A 197 -47.09 -28.06 -19.58
CA ASP A 197 -46.25 -28.48 -18.46
C ASP A 197 -45.28 -27.40 -17.95
N ILE A 198 -45.12 -26.28 -18.68
CA ILE A 198 -44.23 -25.18 -18.26
C ILE A 198 -45.03 -24.13 -17.49
N LYS A 199 -45.45 -24.48 -16.27
CA LYS A 199 -45.86 -23.45 -15.30
C LYS A 199 -44.59 -22.78 -14.81
N LEU A 200 -44.38 -21.52 -15.21
CA LEU A 200 -43.43 -20.64 -14.54
C LEU A 200 -43.80 -20.64 -13.05
N ALA A 201 -43.06 -21.38 -12.24
CA ALA A 201 -43.23 -21.36 -10.81
C ALA A 201 -42.71 -20.00 -10.34
N SER A 202 -43.61 -19.03 -10.19
CA SER A 202 -43.32 -17.83 -9.41
C SER A 202 -42.95 -18.28 -7.99
N PRO A 203 -41.75 -17.96 -7.48
CA PRO A 203 -41.46 -18.14 -6.08
C PRO A 203 -42.15 -16.99 -5.35
N VAL A 204 -43.40 -17.18 -4.94
CA VAL A 204 -43.95 -16.39 -3.82
C VAL A 204 -43.25 -16.91 -2.57
N LEU A 205 -42.15 -16.26 -2.19
CA LEU A 205 -41.55 -16.39 -0.86
C LEU A 205 -42.61 -16.06 0.19
N ARG A 206 -43.30 -17.07 0.72
CA ARG A 206 -43.97 -16.96 2.01
C ARG A 206 -42.90 -17.07 3.07
N LEU A 207 -42.45 -15.93 3.60
CA LEU A 207 -41.85 -15.89 4.93
C LEU A 207 -42.93 -16.35 5.92
N LYS A 208 -42.86 -17.61 6.34
CA LYS A 208 -43.63 -18.10 7.47
C LYS A 208 -42.85 -17.67 8.71
N GLY A 209 -43.38 -16.68 9.44
CA GLY A 209 -42.96 -16.42 10.80
C GLY A 209 -43.22 -17.66 11.63
N ASP A 210 -42.18 -18.16 12.28
CA ASP A 210 -42.29 -19.12 13.36
C ASP A 210 -42.07 -18.34 14.65
N GLU A 211 -43.16 -18.11 15.36
CA GLU A 211 -43.19 -17.54 16.70
C GLU A 211 -43.32 -18.72 17.65
N ARG A 212 -42.22 -19.10 18.30
CA ARG A 212 -42.25 -19.77 19.61
C ARG A 212 -40.95 -19.63 20.38
#